data_AF-A0A8B3NVB7-F1
#
_entry.id   AF-A0A8B3NVB7-F1
#
_cell.length_a   1.000
_cell.length_b   1.000
_cell.length_c   1.000
_cell.angle_alpha   90.00
_cell.angle_beta   90.00
_cell.angle_gamma   90.00
#
_symmetry.space_group_name_H-M   'P 1'
#
loop_
_entity.id
_entity.type
_entity.pdbx_description
1 polymer ?
#
loop_
_entity_poly.entity_id
_entity_poly.type
_entity_poly.pdbx_seq_one_letter_code
_entity_poly.pdbx_strand_id
1 'polypeptide(L)'
;MSATTDRSWTSIWAAPDAAVRALAGLSVLPDFLVRDDLAAGRLAQILPEWRLPSGGIYTVYPAARFRAPKMTRFVEMLVRLSRRWRQGGQGRAL
;
A
#
# COMPACT_ATOMS: atom_id res chain seq x y z
N MET A 1 13.21 -22.89 -2.15
CA MET A 1 13.77 -21.52 -2.11
C MET A 1 12.68 -20.58 -1.61
N SER A 2 12.54 -20.47 -0.29
CA SER A 2 11.62 -19.50 0.33
C SER A 2 12.30 -18.14 0.30
N ALA A 3 11.81 -17.25 -0.54
CA ALA A 3 12.15 -15.83 -0.44
C ALA A 3 11.48 -15.28 0.83
N THR A 4 12.10 -15.53 1.98
CA THR A 4 11.79 -14.79 3.20
C THR A 4 12.31 -13.38 2.97
N THR A 5 11.48 -12.55 2.33
CA THR A 5 11.69 -11.10 2.28
C THR A 5 11.85 -10.65 3.71
N ASP A 6 13.08 -10.33 4.09
CA ASP A 6 13.38 -9.69 5.35
C ASP A 6 12.58 -8.39 5.41
N ARG A 7 11.47 -8.44 6.15
CA ARG A 7 10.47 -7.38 6.30
C ARG A 7 10.96 -6.33 7.30
N SER A 8 12.19 -6.44 7.80
CA SER A 8 12.84 -5.49 8.71
C SER A 8 13.57 -4.35 7.98
N TRP A 9 12.85 -3.69 7.06
CA TRP A 9 13.17 -2.30 6.75
C TRP A 9 12.37 -1.44 7.72
N THR A 10 12.97 -0.37 8.26
CA THR A 10 12.38 0.64 9.15
C THR A 10 11.14 1.28 8.52
N SER A 11 10.04 0.54 8.46
CA SER A 11 8.79 0.98 7.89
C SER A 11 7.92 1.54 9.00
N ILE A 12 7.19 2.60 8.68
CA ILE A 12 6.22 3.23 9.58
C ILE A 12 5.13 2.25 10.08
N TRP A 13 5.02 1.08 9.45
CA TRP A 13 4.02 0.06 9.77
C TRP A 13 4.55 -1.09 10.63
N ALA A 14 5.84 -1.12 10.98
CA ALA A 14 6.43 -2.25 11.71
C ALA A 14 5.80 -2.44 13.10
N ALA A 15 5.73 -1.37 13.90
CA ALA A 15 5.15 -1.42 15.24
C ALA A 15 3.64 -1.76 15.23
N PRO A 16 2.77 -1.10 14.44
CA PRO A 16 1.36 -1.45 14.42
C PRO A 16 1.09 -2.85 13.85
N ASP A 17 1.83 -3.31 12.82
CA ASP A 17 1.69 -4.68 12.29
C ASP A 17 2.03 -5.73 13.36
N ALA A 18 3.13 -5.54 14.10
CA ALA A 18 3.50 -6.42 15.20
C ALA A 18 2.45 -6.46 16.31
N ALA A 19 1.89 -5.30 16.71
CA ALA A 19 0.88 -5.22 17.75
C ALA A 19 -0.41 -5.96 17.37
N VAL A 20 -0.89 -5.79 16.13
CA VAL A 20 -2.11 -6.47 15.65
C VAL A 20 -1.88 -7.98 15.58
N ARG A 21 -0.71 -8.44 15.10
CA ARG A 21 -0.37 -9.88 15.06
C ARG A 21 -0.20 -10.50 16.44
N ALA A 22 0.23 -9.72 17.43
CA ALA A 22 0.34 -10.14 18.82
C ALA A 22 -1.00 -10.06 19.59
N LEU A 23 -2.12 -9.76 18.90
CA LEU A 23 -3.43 -9.53 19.50
C LEU A 23 -3.44 -8.43 20.58
N ALA A 24 -2.51 -7.48 20.46
CA ALA A 24 -2.32 -6.38 21.42
C ALA A 24 -3.05 -5.08 20.99
N GLY A 25 -3.81 -5.09 19.89
CA GLY A 25 -4.57 -3.93 19.45
C GLY A 25 -5.14 -4.02 18.04
N LEU A 26 -5.64 -2.88 17.56
CA LEU A 26 -6.22 -2.68 16.24
C LEU A 26 -5.42 -1.58 15.51
N SER A 27 -5.27 -1.69 14.19
CA SER A 27 -4.56 -0.68 13.41
C SER A 27 -5.08 -0.56 11.98
N VAL A 28 -4.81 0.59 11.36
CA VAL A 28 -4.98 0.80 9.92
C VAL A 28 -3.68 0.42 9.24
N LEU A 29 -3.72 -0.68 8.48
CA LEU A 29 -2.56 -1.18 7.74
C LEU A 29 -2.86 -1.16 6.23
N PRO A 30 -1.85 -0.92 5.38
CA PRO A 30 -2.04 -1.02 3.95
C PRO A 30 -2.48 -2.43 3.54
N ASP A 31 -3.42 -2.52 2.60
CA ASP A 31 -3.99 -3.79 2.12
C ASP A 31 -2.92 -4.77 1.62
N PHE A 32 -1.90 -4.28 0.91
CA PHE A 32 -0.79 -5.08 0.41
C PHE A 32 0.07 -5.71 1.52
N LEU A 33 0.09 -5.12 2.72
CA LEU A 33 0.91 -5.61 3.82
C LEU A 33 0.27 -6.83 4.52
N VAL A 34 -1.06 -6.81 4.60
CA VAL A 34 -1.88 -7.78 5.37
C VAL A 34 -2.72 -8.71 4.50
N ARG A 35 -2.62 -8.60 3.17
CA ARG A 35 -3.42 -9.38 2.21
C ARG A 35 -3.39 -10.89 2.49
N ASP A 36 -2.21 -11.44 2.73
CA ASP A 36 -2.04 -12.88 2.99
C ASP A 36 -2.60 -13.30 4.35
N ASP A 37 -2.59 -12.40 5.33
CA ASP A 37 -3.13 -12.66 6.66
C ASP A 37 -4.65 -12.58 6.68
N LEU A 38 -5.24 -11.66 5.92
CA LEU A 38 -6.68 -11.60 5.69
C LEU A 38 -7.16 -12.85 4.93
N ALA A 39 -6.46 -13.23 3.85
CA ALA A 39 -6.80 -14.43 3.08
C ALA A 39 -6.68 -15.73 3.90
N ALA A 40 -5.74 -15.79 4.84
CA ALA A 40 -5.56 -16.93 5.73
C ALA A 40 -6.42 -16.89 7.00
N GLY A 41 -7.27 -15.86 7.18
CA GLY A 41 -8.10 -15.69 8.38
C GLY A 41 -7.31 -15.42 9.66
N ARG A 42 -6.02 -15.05 9.57
CA ARG A 42 -5.20 -14.64 10.72
C ARG A 42 -5.55 -13.23 11.18
N LEU A 43 -6.01 -12.39 10.27
CA LEU A 43 -6.53 -11.05 10.54
C LEU A 43 -7.96 -10.93 9.99
N ALA A 44 -8.75 -10.07 10.63
CA ALA A 44 -10.11 -9.76 10.20
C ALA A 44 -10.30 -8.24 10.10
N GLN A 45 -11.04 -7.79 9.08
CA GLN A 45 -11.45 -6.39 8.97
C GLN A 45 -12.64 -6.13 9.90
N ILE A 46 -12.46 -5.20 10.85
CA ILE A 46 -13.46 -4.94 11.90
C ILE A 46 -14.45 -3.81 11.56
N LEU A 47 -14.11 -2.92 10.63
CA LEU A 47 -14.97 -1.83 10.15
C LEU A 47 -15.02 -1.85 8.61
N PRO A 48 -15.85 -2.71 8.00
CA PRO A 48 -15.93 -2.81 6.53
C PRO A 48 -16.52 -1.57 5.86
N GLU A 49 -17.44 -0.88 6.54
CA GLU A 49 -18.13 0.30 6.01
C GLU A 49 -17.33 1.61 6.15
N TRP A 50 -16.28 1.61 6.99
CA TRP A 50 -15.46 2.79 7.21
C TRP A 50 -14.25 2.79 6.28
N ARG A 51 -14.00 3.92 5.62
CA ARG A 51 -12.86 4.09 4.70
C ARG A 51 -12.11 5.36 5.04
N LEU A 52 -10.79 5.30 4.96
CA LEU A 52 -9.96 6.51 5.02
C LEU A 52 -10.32 7.43 3.85
N PRO A 53 -10.22 8.76 4.02
CA PRO A 53 -10.25 9.69 2.91
C PRO A 53 -9.26 9.26 1.84
N SER A 54 -9.69 9.21 0.58
CA SER A 54 -8.84 8.73 -0.49
C SER A 54 -7.64 9.66 -0.70
N GLY A 55 -6.43 9.13 -0.49
CA GLY A 55 -5.17 9.79 -0.83
C GLY A 55 -4.72 9.51 -2.26
N GLY A 56 -4.00 10.47 -2.87
CA GLY A 56 -3.32 10.29 -4.14
C GLY A 56 -1.84 9.95 -3.95
N ILE A 57 -1.28 9.18 -4.88
CA ILE A 57 0.18 9.09 -5.06
C ILE A 57 0.55 10.14 -6.11
N TYR A 58 1.44 11.06 -5.75
CA TYR A 58 1.85 12.17 -6.60
C TYR A 58 3.33 12.07 -6.95
N THR A 59 3.66 12.34 -8.21
CA THR A 59 5.05 12.54 -8.63
C THR A 59 5.44 13.99 -8.40
N VAL A 60 6.42 14.25 -7.53
CA VAL A 60 6.91 15.59 -7.22
C VAL A 60 8.27 15.79 -7.89
N TYR A 61 8.44 16.89 -8.62
CA TYR A 61 9.71 17.29 -9.23
C TYR A 61 9.76 18.82 -9.31
N PRO A 62 10.96 19.43 -9.33
CA PRO A 62 11.10 20.89 -9.45
C PRO A 62 10.43 21.42 -10.72
N ALA A 63 9.97 22.67 -10.67
CA ALA A 63 9.46 23.37 -11.85
C ALA A 63 10.59 23.53 -12.88
N ALA A 64 10.57 22.72 -13.94
CA ALA A 64 11.58 22.75 -15.00
C ALA A 64 11.00 23.38 -16.26
N ARG A 65 11.72 24.37 -16.82
CA ARG A 65 11.38 25.00 -18.11
C ARG A 65 11.41 23.98 -19.26
N PHE A 66 12.23 22.93 -19.15
CA PHE A 66 12.28 21.79 -20.06
C PHE A 66 12.23 20.48 -19.26
N ARG A 67 11.17 19.67 -19.46
CA ARG A 67 11.08 18.32 -18.92
C ARG A 67 11.71 17.34 -19.91
N ALA A 68 12.78 16.65 -19.49
CA ALA A 68 13.43 15.64 -20.34
C ALA A 68 12.42 14.54 -20.76
N PRO A 69 12.40 14.08 -22.03
CA PRO A 69 11.46 13.08 -22.51
C PRO A 69 11.43 11.79 -21.67
N LYS A 70 12.59 11.37 -21.16
CA LYS A 70 12.71 10.22 -20.25
C LYS A 70 11.90 10.38 -18.96
N MET A 71 11.84 11.59 -18.40
CA MET A 71 11.08 11.86 -17.18
C MET A 71 9.58 11.80 -17.46
N THR A 72 9.14 12.38 -18.58
CA THR A 72 7.73 12.27 -19.01
C THR A 72 7.32 10.80 -19.18
N ARG A 73 8.13 10.00 -19.88
CA ARG A 73 7.87 8.56 -20.04
C ARG A 73 7.85 7.80 -18.72
N PHE A 74 8.74 8.14 -17.80
CA PHE A 74 8.76 7.53 -16.47
C PHE A 74 7.49 7.88 -15.67
N VAL A 75 7.08 9.14 -15.65
CA VAL A 75 5.83 9.57 -14.99
C VAL A 75 4.61 8.91 -15.63
N GLU A 76 4.54 8.83 -16.96
CA GLU A 76 3.48 8.11 -17.67
C GLU A 76 3.41 6.64 -17.25
N MET A 77 4.56 5.98 -17.11
CA MET A 77 4.64 4.60 -16.62
C MET A 77 4.12 4.49 -15.19
N LEU A 78 4.53 5.38 -14.29
CA LEU A 78 4.07 5.40 -12.90
C LEU A 78 2.56 5.65 -12.78
N VAL A 79 2.01 6.57 -13.57
CA VAL A 79 0.56 6.84 -13.59
C VAL A 79 -0.21 5.65 -14.13
N ARG A 80 0.30 4.98 -15.17
CA ARG A 80 -0.32 3.76 -15.70
C ARG A 80 -0.30 2.63 -14.67
N LEU A 81 0.81 2.48 -13.96
CA LEU A 81 0.94 1.50 -12.89
C LEU A 81 -0.01 1.83 -11.73
N SER A 82 -0.03 3.07 -11.24
CA SER A 82 -0.86 3.45 -10.09
C SER A 82 -2.35 3.23 -10.33
N ARG A 83 -2.84 3.38 -11.58
CA ARG A 83 -4.22 3.03 -11.95
C ARG A 83 -4.51 1.54 -11.77
N ARG A 84 -3.58 0.66 -12.14
CA ARG A 84 -3.70 -0.79 -11.95
C ARG A 84 -3.79 -1.16 -10.46
N TRP A 85 -2.97 -0.51 -9.63
CA TRP A 85 -2.99 -0.74 -8.19
C TRP A 85 -4.27 -0.23 -7.55
N ARG A 86 -4.76 0.95 -7.98
CA ARG A 86 -6.03 1.51 -7.48
C ARG A 86 -7.21 0.59 -7.79
N GLN A 87 -7.24 -0.06 -8.96
CA GLN A 87 -8.32 -0.98 -9.31
C GLN A 87 -8.19 -2.36 -8.66
N GLY A 88 -6.99 -2.80 -8.28
CA GLY A 88 -6.76 -4.08 -7.61
C GLY A 88 -6.89 -4.07 -6.08
N GLY A 89 -7.03 -2.91 -5.44
CA GLY A 89 -7.13 -2.76 -3.98
C GLY A 89 -8.45 -2.13 -3.46
N GLN A 90 -9.27 -1.54 -4.34
CA GLN A 90 -10.50 -0.81 -3.95
C GLN A 90 -11.81 -1.58 -4.20
N GLY A 91 -11.73 -2.89 -4.44
CA GLY A 91 -12.86 -3.65 -5.01
C GLY A 91 -12.90 -5.10 -4.59
N ARG A 92 -12.90 -5.36 -3.29
CA ARG A 92 -13.57 -6.53 -2.72
C ARG A 92 -14.00 -6.16 -1.31
N ALA A 93 -15.27 -5.78 -1.19
CA ALA A 93 -15.98 -6.02 0.05
C ALA A 93 -15.82 -7.53 0.32
N LEU A 94 -15.10 -7.85 1.39
CA LEU A 94 -15.25 -9.11 2.10
C LEU A 94 -16.03 -8.78 3.38
#